data_AF-A0A7U9SPT5-F1
#
_entry.id   AF-A0A7U9SPT5-F1
#
_cell.length_a   1.000
_cell.length_b   1.000
_cell.length_c   1.000
_cell.angle_alpha   90.00
_cell.angle_beta   90.00
_cell.angle_gamma   90.00
#
_symmetry.space_group_name_H-M   'P 1'
#
loop_
_entity.id
_entity.type
_entity.pdbx_description
1 polymer ?
#
loop_
_entity_poly.entity_id
_entity_poly.type
_entity_poly.pdbx_seq_one_letter_code
_entity_poly.pdbx_strand_id
1 'polypeptide(L)' 'MQGNDVFLYGEKVKAYLRRGAKPISGEAEYPNARVGWGVLCLRDSLPG' A
#
# COMPACT_ATOMS: atom_id res chain seq x y z
N MET A 1 -13.33 -21.01 -3.02
CA MET A 1 -12.74 -20.10 -2.02
C MET A 1 -11.26 -20.00 -2.31
N GLN A 2 -10.78 -18.85 -2.78
CA GLN A 2 -9.33 -18.62 -2.84
C GLN A 2 -8.87 -18.40 -1.40
N GLY A 3 -7.99 -19.26 -0.90
CA GLY A 3 -7.39 -19.08 0.41
C GLY A 3 -6.46 -17.87 0.42
N ASN A 4 -6.17 -17.35 1.61
CA ASN A 4 -5.20 -16.28 1.78
C ASN A 4 -3.84 -16.69 1.20
N ASP A 5 -3.16 -15.74 0.57
CA ASP A 5 -1.86 -15.96 -0.05
C ASP A 5 -0.78 -16.17 1.02
N VAL A 6 -0.36 -17.42 1.23
CA VAL A 6 0.63 -17.79 2.26
C VAL A 6 2.01 -17.18 2.02
N PHE A 7 2.26 -16.67 0.82
CA PHE A 7 3.50 -16.01 0.44
C PHE A 7 3.38 -14.48 0.39
N LEU A 8 2.34 -13.90 1.03
CA LEU A 8 2.13 -12.45 1.13
C LEU A 8 3.09 -11.80 2.15
N TYR A 9 4.38 -11.85 1.84
CA TYR A 9 5.44 -11.20 2.61
C TYR A 9 6.49 -10.58 1.66
N GLY A 10 7.50 -9.91 2.24
CA GLY A 10 8.56 -9.26 1.48
C GLY A 10 8.05 -8.18 0.51
N GLU A 11 8.58 -8.16 -0.71
CA GLU A 11 8.18 -7.16 -1.70
C GLU A 11 6.72 -7.29 -2.13
N LYS A 12 6.13 -8.47 -2.01
CA LYS A 12 4.73 -8.70 -2.37
C LYS A 12 3.80 -7.93 -1.43
N VAL A 13 3.96 -8.08 -0.12
CA VAL A 13 3.14 -7.31 0.84
C VAL A 13 3.41 -5.80 0.70
N LYS A 14 4.67 -5.40 0.47
CA LYS A 14 5.02 -4.00 0.23
C LYS A 14 4.29 -3.41 -0.98
N ALA A 15 4.17 -4.16 -2.08
CA ALA A 15 3.44 -3.71 -3.27
C ALA A 15 1.94 -3.51 -2.98
N TYR A 16 1.31 -4.41 -2.22
CA TYR A 16 -0.10 -4.27 -1.83
C TYR A 16 -0.32 -3.02 -0.96
N LEU A 17 0.56 -2.79 0.03
CA LEU A 17 0.48 -1.62 0.89
C LEU A 17 0.64 -0.32 0.11
N ARG A 18 1.61 -0.25 -0.82
CA ARG A 18 1.83 0.90 -1.70
C ARG A 18 0.63 1.16 -2.62
N ARG A 19 0.04 0.10 -3.20
CA ARG A 19 -1.12 0.20 -4.10
C ARG A 19 -2.35 0.79 -3.41
N GLY A 20 -2.56 0.45 -2.14
CA GLY A 20 -3.69 0.96 -1.35
C GLY A 20 -3.44 2.30 -0.67
N ALA A 21 -2.22 2.82 -0.69
CA ALA A 21 -1.88 4.05 0.02
C ALA A 21 -2.65 5.26 -0.53
N LYS A 22 -2.97 6.19 0.37
CA LYS A 22 -3.74 7.41 0.04
C LYS A 22 -2.86 8.64 0.05
N PRO A 23 -3.09 9.61 -0.86
CA PRO A 23 -2.40 10.88 -0.80
C PRO A 23 -2.70 11.60 0.52
N ILE A 24 -1.71 12.32 1.03
CA ILE A 24 -1.82 13.24 2.16
C ILE A 24 -1.84 14.68 1.65
N SER A 25 -2.62 15.53 2.32
CA SER A 25 -2.66 16.96 2.02
C SER A 25 -1.29 17.60 2.22
N GLY A 26 -0.86 18.42 1.26
CA GLY A 26 0.42 19.14 1.32
C GLY A 26 1.56 18.51 0.51
N GLU A 27 1.33 17.34 -0.09
CA GLU A 27 2.28 16.68 -0.97
C GLU A 27 1.69 16.56 -2.38
N ALA A 28 2.36 17.17 -3.36
CA ALA A 28 1.90 17.18 -4.75
C ALA A 28 2.42 16.00 -5.57
N GLU A 29 3.60 15.48 -5.22
CA GLU A 29 4.30 14.44 -5.99
C GLU A 29 4.54 13.20 -5.14
N TYR A 30 4.28 12.04 -5.75
CA TYR A 30 4.46 10.72 -5.14
C TYR A 30 5.19 9.78 -6.10
N PRO A 31 6.04 8.87 -5.60
CA PRO A 31 6.50 8.81 -4.21
C PRO A 31 7.48 9.95 -3.89
N ASN A 32 7.61 10.31 -2.62
CA ASN A 32 8.63 11.28 -2.20
C ASN A 32 9.34 10.87 -0.90
N ALA A 33 10.45 11.55 -0.58
CA ALA A 33 11.29 11.19 0.57
C ALA A 33 10.65 11.48 1.93
N ARG A 34 9.61 12.33 1.99
CA ARG A 34 8.96 12.73 3.23
C ARG A 34 7.85 11.75 3.63
N VAL A 35 6.98 11.41 2.70
CA VAL A 35 5.77 10.60 2.96
C VAL A 35 5.75 9.27 2.24
N GLY A 36 6.77 8.96 1.44
CA GLY A 36 6.80 7.74 0.65
C GLY A 36 5.64 7.71 -0.34
N TRP A 37 4.73 6.74 -0.15
CA TRP A 37 3.56 6.52 -1.01
C TRP A 37 2.27 7.13 -0.43
N GLY A 38 2.37 7.88 0.67
CA GLY A 38 1.23 8.44 1.38
C GLY A 38 0.82 7.62 2.60
N VAL A 39 -0.44 7.71 2.98
CA VAL A 39 -1.00 7.11 4.21
C VAL A 39 -1.45 5.67 3.96
N LEU A 40 -1.12 4.77 4.89
CA LEU A 40 -1.53 3.37 4.86
C LEU A 40 -3.07 3.22 4.91
N CYS A 41 -3.66 2.50 3.95
CA CYS A 41 -5.08 2.13 3.95
C CYS A 41 -5.27 0.63 3.72
N LEU A 42 -5.41 -0.14 4.80
CA LEU A 42 -5.48 -1.61 4.74
C LEU A 42 -6.63 -2.13 3.87
N ARG A 43 -7.79 -1.46 3.93
CA ARG A 43 -8.99 -1.80 3.14
C ARG A 43 -8.71 -1.78 1.64
N ASP A 44 -7.92 -0.81 1.18
CA ASP A 44 -7.63 -0.64 -0.24
C ASP A 44 -6.37 -1.40 -0.65
N SER A 45 -5.49 -1.68 0.32
CA SER A 45 -4.27 -2.45 0.11
C SER A 45 -4.55 -3.93 -0.14
N LEU A 46 -5.41 -4.55 0.67
CA LEU A 46 -5.67 -5.99 0.65
C LEU A 46 -6.91 -6.35 -0.19
N PRO A 47 -6.91 -7.48 -0.90
CA PRO A 47 -8.11 -7.98 -1.58
C PRO A 47 -9.11 -8.49 -0.53
N GLY A 48 -10.40 -8.24 -0.78
CA GLY A 48 -11.51 -8.72 0.06
C GLY A 48 -11.90 -10.15 -0.23
#